data_AF-A0A538MD50-F1
#
_entry.id   AF-A0A538MD50-F1
#
_cell.length_a   1.000
_cell.length_b   1.000
_cell.length_c   1.000
_cell.angle_alpha   90.00
_cell.angle_beta   90.00
_cell.angle_gamma   90.00
#
_symmetry.space_group_name_H-M   'P 1'
#
loop_
_entity.id
_entity.type
_entity.pdbx_description
1 polymer ?
#
loop_
_entity_poly.entity_id
_entity_poly.type
_entity_poly.pdbx_seq_one_letter_code
_entity_poly.pdbx_strand_id
1 'polypeptide(L)' 'MLVASDYPFLDVMWTMLVFFGWVIWISLVIMILIDNFRRPDESGWVKVGWILFVIFVPLVGVLTYIVVRPPGVGPATT' A
#
# COMPACT_ATOMS: atom_id res chain seq x y z
N MET A 1 9.47 -32.80 14.31
CA MET A 1 10.22 -31.83 13.50
C MET A 1 10.06 -30.49 14.20
N LEU A 2 10.89 -30.23 15.21
CA LEU A 2 12.12 -29.40 15.13
C LEU A 2 11.84 -27.99 14.61
N VAL A 3 11.38 -27.10 15.48
CA VAL A 3 12.02 -25.78 15.69
C VAL A 3 11.90 -25.47 17.18
N ALA A 4 13.05 -25.37 17.87
CA ALA A 4 13.14 -25.06 19.27
C ALA A 4 12.73 -23.59 19.51
N SER A 5 11.76 -23.34 20.38
CA SER A 5 11.42 -22.01 20.88
C SER A 5 12.21 -21.73 22.17
N ASP A 6 13.53 -21.62 22.04
CA ASP A 6 14.42 -21.30 23.15
C ASP A 6 14.39 -19.81 23.57
N TYR A 7 13.51 -18.99 22.95
CA TYR A 7 13.42 -17.53 23.16
C TYR A 7 11.97 -17.01 23.18
N PRO A 8 11.22 -17.19 24.27
CA PRO A 8 9.83 -16.75 24.36
C PRO A 8 9.66 -15.22 24.18
N PHE A 9 10.64 -14.42 24.60
CA PHE A 9 10.61 -12.97 24.38
C PHE A 9 10.72 -12.60 22.89
N LEU A 10 11.65 -13.24 22.16
CA LEU A 10 11.85 -12.98 20.74
C LEU A 10 10.61 -13.40 19.93
N ASP A 11 9.98 -14.51 20.30
CA ASP A 11 8.77 -15.01 19.66
C ASP A 11 7.57 -14.05 19.85
N VAL A 12 7.39 -13.53 21.07
CA VAL A 12 6.36 -12.51 21.35
C VAL A 12 6.68 -11.19 20.63
N MET A 13 7.93 -10.74 20.63
CA MET A 13 8.34 -9.55 19.87
C MET A 13 8.10 -9.72 18.36
N TRP A 14 8.43 -10.88 17.81
CA TRP A 14 8.28 -11.20 16.39
C TRP A 14 6.81 -11.22 15.99
N THR A 15 5.96 -11.90 16.77
CA THR A 15 4.51 -11.93 16.53
C THR A 15 3.89 -10.53 16.63
N MET A 16 4.33 -9.69 17.57
CA MET A 16 3.91 -8.29 17.67
C MET A 16 4.32 -7.46 16.44
N LEU A 17 5.56 -7.64 15.95
CA LEU A 17 6.06 -6.97 14.74
C LEU A 17 5.26 -7.38 13.51
N VAL A 18 5.01 -8.68 13.34
CA VAL A 18 4.19 -9.23 12.25
C VAL A 18 2.76 -8.70 12.34
N PHE A 19 2.17 -8.62 13.54
CA PHE A 19 0.85 -8.05 13.76
C PHE A 19 0.76 -6.58 13.32
N PHE A 20 1.71 -5.74 13.75
CA PHE A 20 1.77 -4.34 13.28
C PHE A 20 2.01 -4.24 11.77
N GLY A 21 2.84 -5.12 11.21
CA GLY A 21 3.05 -5.23 9.77
C GLY A 21 1.73 -5.50 9.01
N TRP A 22 0.90 -6.40 9.51
CA TRP A 22 -0.44 -6.67 8.97
C TRP A 22 -1.37 -5.46 9.07
N VAL A 23 -1.36 -4.74 10.19
CA VAL A 23 -2.18 -3.53 10.36
C VAL A 23 -1.77 -2.46 9.34
N ILE A 24 -0.46 -2.21 9.18
CA ILE A 24 0.06 -1.26 8.19
C ILE A 24 -0.32 -1.71 6.78
N TRP A 25 -0.15 -2.99 6.45
CA TRP A 25 -0.49 -3.54 5.15
C TRP A 25 -1.95 -3.30 4.77
N ILE A 26 -2.89 -3.67 5.65
CA ILE A 26 -4.33 -3.49 5.42
C ILE A 26 -4.67 -2.00 5.33
N SER A 27 -4.09 -1.17 6.19
CA SER A 27 -4.31 0.28 6.17
C SER A 27 -3.84 0.91 4.85
N LEU A 28 -2.70 0.48 4.31
CA LEU A 28 -2.19 0.95 3.01
C LEU A 28 -3.11 0.56 1.86
N VAL A 29 -3.60 -0.68 1.84
CA VAL A 29 -4.56 -1.12 0.81
C VAL A 29 -5.82 -0.25 0.85
N ILE A 30 -6.40 -0.03 2.03
CA ILE A 30 -7.58 0.83 2.19
C ILE A 30 -7.30 2.27 1.74
N MET A 31 -6.15 2.84 2.12
CA MET A 31 -5.78 4.21 1.73
C MET A 31 -5.66 4.37 0.22
N ILE A 32 -5.03 3.40 -0.47
CA ILE A 32 -4.89 3.43 -1.93
C ILE A 32 -6.25 3.26 -2.60
N LEU A 33 -7.11 2.37 -2.09
CA LEU A 33 -8.48 2.25 -2.59
C LEU A 33 -9.23 3.58 -2.51
N ILE A 34 -9.15 4.29 -1.38
CA ILE A 34 -9.81 5.59 -1.18
C ILE A 34 -9.23 6.65 -2.13
N ASP A 35 -7.90 6.75 -2.27
CA ASP A 35 -7.27 7.70 -3.21
C ASP A 35 -7.72 7.43 -4.65
N ASN A 36 -7.76 6.14 -5.03
CA ASN A 36 -8.23 5.73 -6.34
C ASN A 36 -9.71 6.12 -6.55
N PHE A 37 -10.60 5.84 -5.58
CA PHE A 37 -12.00 6.26 -5.66
C PHE A 37 -12.19 7.78 -5.67
N ARG A 38 -11.29 8.56 -5.05
CA ARG A 38 -11.31 10.03 -5.09
C ARG A 38 -10.97 10.62 -6.46
N ARG A 39 -10.38 9.86 -7.39
CA ARG A 39 -10.15 10.28 -8.78
C ARG A 39 -11.36 9.89 -9.65
N PRO A 40 -12.22 10.85 -10.05
CA PRO A 40 -13.37 10.56 -10.89
C PRO A 40 -13.03 10.44 -12.39
N ASP A 41 -11.77 10.69 -12.77
CA ASP A 41 -11.37 10.92 -14.16
C ASP A 41 -10.93 9.66 -14.92
N GLU A 42 -11.10 8.46 -14.35
CA GLU A 42 -10.64 7.19 -14.94
C GLU A 42 -11.76 6.16 -15.14
N SER A 43 -11.77 5.52 -16.31
CA SER A 43 -12.76 4.49 -16.69
C SER A 43 -12.75 3.28 -15.72
N GLY A 44 -13.93 2.81 -15.32
CA GLY A 44 -14.10 1.84 -14.23
C GLY A 44 -13.38 0.49 -14.40
N TRP A 45 -13.06 0.07 -15.63
CA TRP A 45 -12.36 -1.19 -15.90
C TRP A 45 -10.85 -1.12 -15.63
N VAL A 46 -10.21 0.01 -15.94
CA VAL A 46 -8.79 0.25 -15.63
C VAL A 46 -8.59 0.31 -14.12
N LYS A 47 -9.57 0.87 -13.41
CA LYS A 47 -9.60 0.99 -11.95
C LYS A 47 -9.53 -0.37 -11.25
N VAL A 48 -10.26 -1.38 -11.74
CA VAL A 48 -10.30 -2.72 -11.15
C VAL A 48 -8.99 -3.48 -11.35
N GLY A 49 -8.36 -3.36 -12.53
CA GLY A 49 -7.06 -3.97 -12.81
C GLY A 49 -5.95 -3.43 -11.89
N TRP A 50 -5.94 -2.12 -11.66
CA TRP A 50 -5.01 -1.48 -10.72
C TRP A 50 -5.20 -1.93 -9.28
N ILE A 51 -6.46 -2.07 -8.83
CA ILE A 51 -6.76 -2.58 -7.49
C ILE A 51 -6.21 -3.99 -7.30
N LEU A 52 -6.43 -4.88 -8.28
CA LEU A 52 -5.97 -6.26 -8.20
C LEU A 52 -4.43 -6.32 -8.13
N PHE A 53 -3.73 -5.48 -8.89
CA PHE A 53 -2.27 -5.44 -8.90
C PHE A 53 -1.67 -4.90 -7.59
N VAL A 54 -2.27 -3.86 -7.00
CA VAL A 54 -1.84 -3.26 -5.73
C VAL A 54 -2.01 -4.23 -4.55
N ILE A 55 -3.04 -5.10 -4.58
CA ILE A 55 -3.27 -6.12 -3.54
C ILE A 55 -2.08 -7.09 -3.43
N PHE A 56 -1.44 -7.45 -4.55
CA PHE A 56 -0.31 -8.39 -4.54
C PHE A 56 1.03 -7.70 -4.25
N VAL A 57 1.18 -6.41 -4.56
CA VAL A 57 2.47 -5.71 -4.40
C VAL A 57 2.27 -4.25 -3.91
N PRO A 58 2.14 -4.02 -2.59
CA PRO A 58 1.92 -2.66 -2.07
C PRO A 58 3.10 -1.72 -2.28
N LEU A 59 4.33 -2.24 -2.41
CA LEU A 59 5.48 -1.44 -2.84
C LEU A 59 5.26 -0.79 -4.21
N VAL A 60 4.57 -1.47 -5.12
CA VAL A 60 4.30 -0.93 -6.45
C VAL A 60 3.20 0.12 -6.39
N GLY A 61 2.22 -0.01 -5.50
CA GLY A 61 1.21 1.04 -5.27
C GLY A 61 1.83 2.39 -4.89
N VAL A 62 2.79 2.40 -3.97
CA VAL A 62 3.53 3.62 -3.57
C VAL A 62 4.38 4.18 -4.71
N LEU A 63 5.10 3.32 -5.44
CA LEU A 63 5.92 3.75 -6.58
C LEU A 63 5.07 4.37 -7.69
N THR A 64 3.90 3.77 -7.98
CA THR A 64 2.97 4.30 -8.98
C THR A 64 2.44 5.67 -8.57
N TYR A 65 2.08 5.87 -7.29
CA TYR A 65 1.60 7.16 -6.78
C TYR A 65 2.63 8.28 -7.02
N ILE A 66 3.91 8.00 -6.79
CA ILE A 66 5.00 8.96 -7.01
C ILE A 66 5.15 9.26 -8.51
N VAL A 67 5.08 8.24 -9.37
CA VAL A 67 5.25 8.38 -10.82
C VAL A 67 4.08 9.11 -11.48
N VAL A 68 2.85 8.85 -11.04
CA VAL A 68 1.64 9.44 -11.63
C VAL A 68 1.38 10.86 -11.12
N ARG A 69 2.03 11.31 -10.04
CA ARG A 69 1.88 12.68 -9.53
C ARG A 69 2.38 13.68 -10.60
N PRO A 70 1.49 14.45 -11.25
CA PRO A 70 1.93 15.47 -12.19
C PRO A 70 2.72 16.53 -11.43
N PRO A 71 3.78 17.11 -12.02
CA PRO A 71 4.42 18.30 -11.47
C PRO A 71 3.35 19.38 -11.27
N GLY A 72 3.30 19.96 -10.06
CA GLY A 72 2.39 21.07 -9.78
C GLY A 72 2.63 22.18 -10.78
N VAL A 73 1.63 22.48 -11.61
CA VAL A 73 1.67 23.60 -12.54
C VAL A 73 1.80 24.87 -11.71
N GLY A 74 2.98 25.49 -11.77
CA GLY A 74 3.21 26.82 -11.22
C GLY A 74 2.39 27.86 -12.01
N PRO A 75 1.92 28.94 -11.37
CA PRO A 75 1.05 29.91 -12.00
C PRO A 75 1.69 30.46 -13.28
N ALA A 76 0.94 30.39 -14.38
CA ALA A 76 1.33 30.93 -15.67
C ALA A 76 1.67 32.42 -15.50
N THR A 77 2.93 32.76 -15.71
CA THR A 77 3.37 34.15 -15.80
C THR A 77 3.28 34.57 -17.25
N THR A 78 2.25 35.38 -17.55
CA THR A 78 2.05 36.33 -18.67
C THR A 78 2.29 35.88 -20.10
#